data_AF-A0A1S3EKD7-F1
#
_entry.id   AF-A0A1S3EKD7-F1
#
_cell.length_a   1.000
_cell.length_b   1.000
_cell.length_c   1.000
_cell.angle_alpha   90.00
_cell.angle_beta   90.00
_cell.angle_gamma   90.00
#
_symmetry.space_group_name_H-M   'P 1'
#
loop_
_entity.id
_entity.type
_entity.pdbx_description
1 polymer ?
#
loop_
_entity_poly.entity_id
_entity_poly.type
_entity_poly.pdbx_seq_one_letter_code
_entity_poly.pdbx_strand_id
1 'polypeptide(L)'
;MDDINLVTWNAMIAGHGHMMELSKDNLSAYQSGIKALKNFSKLNRSGMKPHSFTFSSVLSVCSRMMALEQGEQIHARTIKIGFLSEVIVGSSIINMYNKCGSIEIASKVFVEMSIRTMISLTSMITGFAQHGWSKQALHLFEDMKLVGVRPNQITFVGVLSACGRAGMVDDAFDYFDII
;
A
#
# COMPACT_ATOMS: atom_id res chain seq x y z
N MET A 1 -0.62 7.49 -36.24
CA MET A 1 0.03 7.15 -34.96
C MET A 1 -1.10 7.09 -33.98
N ASP A 2 -1.53 5.90 -33.56
CA ASP A 2 -2.74 5.77 -32.74
C ASP A 2 -2.58 6.56 -31.44
N ASP A 3 -3.53 7.46 -31.17
CA ASP A 3 -3.54 8.25 -29.95
C ASP A 3 -3.62 7.29 -28.75
N ILE A 4 -2.55 7.25 -27.95
CA ILE A 4 -2.49 6.42 -26.76
C ILE A 4 -3.53 6.94 -25.77
N ASN A 5 -4.58 6.16 -25.55
CA ASN A 5 -5.63 6.48 -24.59
C ASN A 5 -5.25 6.05 -23.15
N LEU A 6 -6.08 6.44 -22.18
CA LEU A 6 -5.86 6.13 -20.75
C LEU A 6 -5.81 4.63 -20.47
N VAL A 7 -6.60 3.82 -21.18
CA VAL A 7 -6.61 2.36 -21.01
C VAL A 7 -5.25 1.77 -21.36
N THR A 8 -4.65 2.20 -22.47
CA THR A 8 -3.32 1.76 -22.88
C THR A 8 -2.25 2.16 -21.86
N TRP A 9 -2.31 3.38 -21.32
CA TRP A 9 -1.39 3.80 -20.23
C TRP A 9 -1.51 2.93 -18.99
N ASN A 10 -2.74 2.66 -18.55
CA ASN A 10 -3.00 1.83 -17.37
C ASN A 10 -2.49 0.40 -17.58
N ALA A 11 -2.76 -0.19 -18.75
CA ALA A 11 -2.28 -1.51 -19.10
C ALA A 11 -0.75 -1.59 -19.07
N MET A 12 -0.06 -0.57 -19.60
CA MET A 12 1.41 -0.52 -19.55
C MET A 12 1.95 -0.37 -18.12
N ILE A 13 1.36 0.50 -17.29
CA ILE A 13 1.80 0.71 -15.90
C ILE A 13 1.57 -0.57 -15.07
N ALA A 14 0.37 -1.13 -15.14
CA ALA A 14 0.02 -2.35 -14.41
C ALA A 14 0.84 -3.55 -14.91
N GLY A 15 1.03 -3.68 -16.23
CA GLY A 15 1.85 -4.74 -16.82
C GLY A 15 3.31 -4.68 -16.36
N HIS A 16 3.91 -3.49 -16.26
CA HIS A 16 5.23 -3.33 -15.67
C HIS A 16 5.26 -3.69 -14.18
N GLY A 17 4.24 -3.30 -13.41
CA GLY A 17 4.10 -3.72 -12.01
C GLY A 17 4.06 -5.25 -11.86
N HIS A 18 3.28 -5.93 -12.71
CA HIS A 18 3.23 -7.40 -12.69
C HIS A 18 4.55 -8.04 -13.15
N MET A 19 5.25 -7.47 -14.13
CA MET A 19 6.59 -7.96 -14.51
C MET A 19 7.61 -7.87 -13.37
N MET A 20 7.49 -6.86 -12.49
CA MET A 20 8.34 -6.83 -11.29
C MET A 20 8.12 -8.06 -10.40
N GLU A 21 6.89 -8.60 -10.36
CA GLU A 21 6.47 -9.75 -9.53
C GLU A 21 7.05 -11.06 -10.05
N LEU A 22 7.10 -11.21 -11.37
CA LEU A 22 7.60 -12.40 -12.05
C LEU A 22 9.11 -12.37 -12.30
N SER A 23 9.76 -11.23 -12.08
CA SER A 23 11.19 -11.06 -12.34
C SER A 23 12.02 -11.97 -11.43
N LYS A 24 12.95 -12.73 -12.05
CA LYS A 24 13.84 -13.65 -11.33
C LYS A 24 15.00 -12.95 -10.63
N ASP A 25 15.27 -11.70 -11.00
CA ASP A 25 16.36 -10.90 -10.48
C ASP A 25 15.93 -9.45 -10.21
N ASN A 26 16.63 -8.81 -9.27
CA ASN A 26 16.32 -7.46 -8.82
C ASN A 26 16.54 -6.40 -9.92
N LEU A 27 17.45 -6.62 -10.87
CA LEU A 27 17.75 -5.66 -11.93
C LEU A 27 16.58 -5.59 -12.93
N SER A 28 16.07 -6.73 -13.37
CA SER A 28 14.90 -6.83 -14.26
C SER A 28 13.64 -6.24 -13.62
N ALA A 29 13.43 -6.51 -12.32
CA ALA A 29 12.35 -5.90 -11.56
C ALA A 29 12.50 -4.37 -11.52
N TYR A 30 13.69 -3.89 -11.17
CA TYR A 30 13.97 -2.46 -11.07
C TYR A 30 13.78 -1.74 -12.42
N GLN A 31 14.25 -2.33 -13.53
CA GLN A 31 14.05 -1.79 -14.87
C GLN A 31 12.56 -1.71 -15.25
N SER A 32 11.77 -2.73 -14.90
CA SER A 32 10.32 -2.71 -15.12
C SER A 32 9.65 -1.59 -14.33
N GLY A 33 10.04 -1.39 -13.08
CA GLY A 33 9.55 -0.28 -12.25
C GLY A 33 9.88 1.09 -12.82
N ILE A 34 11.12 1.30 -13.31
CA ILE A 34 11.50 2.55 -14.01
C ILE A 34 10.60 2.81 -15.22
N LYS A 35 10.31 1.79 -16.02
CA LYS A 35 9.43 1.92 -17.19
C LYS A 35 8.01 2.32 -16.79
N ALA A 36 7.46 1.73 -15.72
CA ALA A 36 6.16 2.12 -15.18
C ALA A 36 6.13 3.59 -14.76
N LEU A 37 7.12 4.05 -14.00
CA LEU A 37 7.22 5.45 -13.54
C LEU A 37 7.36 6.42 -14.73
N LYS A 38 8.16 6.06 -15.74
CA LYS A 38 8.30 6.85 -16.97
C LYS A 38 6.98 6.95 -17.72
N ASN A 39 6.21 5.86 -17.79
CA ASN A 39 4.89 5.85 -18.43
C ASN A 39 3.88 6.71 -17.66
N PHE A 40 3.88 6.66 -16.32
CA PHE A 40 3.06 7.56 -15.52
C PHE A 40 3.43 9.04 -15.73
N SER A 41 4.71 9.36 -15.81
CA SER A 41 5.17 10.73 -16.12
C SER A 41 4.68 11.21 -17.48
N LYS A 42 4.72 10.36 -18.51
CA LYS A 42 4.17 10.68 -19.84
C LYS A 42 2.65 10.86 -19.82
N LEU A 43 1.92 9.96 -19.15
CA LEU A 43 0.48 10.10 -18.93
C LEU A 43 0.16 11.45 -18.29
N ASN A 44 0.89 11.83 -17.24
CA ASN A 44 0.66 13.08 -16.52
C ASN A 44 0.91 14.33 -17.39
N ARG A 45 1.82 14.24 -18.37
CA ARG A 45 2.13 15.31 -19.34
C ARG A 45 1.15 15.35 -20.52
N SER A 46 0.42 14.27 -20.80
CA SER A 46 -0.53 14.19 -21.91
C SER A 46 -1.83 14.98 -21.68
N GLY A 47 -2.04 15.52 -20.47
CA GLY A 47 -3.29 16.20 -20.09
C GLY A 47 -4.44 15.25 -19.72
N MET A 48 -4.30 13.95 -19.99
CA MET A 48 -5.25 12.94 -19.50
C MET A 48 -5.24 12.85 -17.98
N LYS A 49 -6.42 12.66 -17.39
CA LYS A 49 -6.59 12.53 -15.94
C LYS A 49 -6.41 11.06 -15.52
N PRO A 50 -5.42 10.73 -14.68
CA PRO A 50 -5.36 9.42 -14.05
C PRO A 50 -6.57 9.19 -13.14
N HIS A 51 -6.97 7.93 -12.96
CA HIS A 51 -8.06 7.54 -12.05
C HIS A 51 -7.53 6.62 -10.92
N SER A 52 -8.38 6.21 -9.99
CA SER A 52 -8.03 5.41 -8.80
C SER A 52 -7.12 4.21 -9.11
N PHE A 53 -7.41 3.43 -10.16
CA PHE A 53 -6.59 2.26 -10.53
C PHE A 53 -5.18 2.63 -11.03
N THR A 54 -5.03 3.74 -11.74
CA THR A 54 -3.72 4.24 -12.20
C THR A 54 -2.84 4.57 -11.00
N PHE A 55 -3.41 5.26 -10.00
CA PHE A 55 -2.71 5.62 -8.78
C PHE A 55 -2.33 4.39 -7.96
N SER A 56 -3.27 3.48 -7.75
CA SER A 56 -2.99 2.22 -7.03
C SER A 56 -1.85 1.44 -7.69
N SER A 57 -1.88 1.33 -9.02
CA SER A 57 -0.85 0.61 -9.78
C SER A 57 0.53 1.26 -9.67
N VAL A 58 0.63 2.59 -9.85
CA VAL A 58 1.94 3.26 -9.75
C VAL A 58 2.46 3.35 -8.31
N LEU A 59 1.59 3.47 -7.31
CA LEU A 59 1.97 3.43 -5.89
C LEU A 59 2.46 2.04 -5.48
N SER A 60 1.86 0.97 -6.02
CA SER A 60 2.36 -0.39 -5.85
C SER A 60 3.78 -0.54 -6.41
N VAL A 61 4.06 0.02 -7.61
CA VAL A 61 5.42 0.08 -8.16
C VAL A 61 6.37 0.83 -7.22
N CYS A 62 5.99 2.02 -6.73
CA CYS A 62 6.82 2.79 -5.79
C CYS A 62 7.12 2.00 -4.50
N SER A 63 6.11 1.35 -3.92
CA SER A 63 6.22 0.51 -2.72
C SER A 63 7.29 -0.58 -2.90
N ARG A 64 7.28 -1.24 -4.05
CA ARG A 64 8.18 -2.36 -4.36
C ARG A 64 9.59 -1.93 -4.71
N MET A 65 9.74 -0.73 -5.29
CA MET A 65 11.05 -0.11 -5.54
C MET A 65 11.62 0.60 -4.30
N MET A 66 10.84 0.73 -3.22
CA MET A 66 11.14 1.63 -2.10
C MET A 66 11.40 3.08 -2.57
N ALA A 67 10.69 3.51 -3.61
CA ALA A 67 10.87 4.79 -4.29
C ALA A 67 10.06 5.90 -3.60
N LEU A 68 10.51 6.31 -2.41
CA LEU A 68 9.81 7.24 -1.52
C LEU A 68 9.51 8.59 -2.20
N GLU A 69 10.51 9.24 -2.80
CA GLU A 69 10.35 10.56 -3.44
C GLU A 69 9.27 10.55 -4.53
N GLN A 70 9.26 9.51 -5.38
CA GLN A 70 8.27 9.36 -6.43
C GLN A 70 6.89 9.06 -5.83
N GLY A 71 6.84 8.24 -4.79
CA GLY A 71 5.62 7.96 -4.02
C GLY A 71 5.00 9.22 -3.42
N GLU A 72 5.81 10.12 -2.86
CA GLU A 72 5.37 11.41 -2.31
C GLU A 72 4.82 12.34 -3.39
N GLN A 73 5.49 12.44 -4.55
CA GLN A 73 5.00 13.22 -5.68
C GLN A 73 3.64 12.70 -6.19
N ILE A 74 3.48 11.38 -6.24
CA ILE A 74 2.24 10.72 -6.63
C ILE A 74 1.15 10.96 -5.59
N HIS A 75 1.47 10.84 -4.30
CA HIS A 75 0.53 11.13 -3.20
C HIS A 75 0.07 12.61 -3.21
N ALA A 76 0.98 13.57 -3.37
CA ALA A 76 0.61 14.97 -3.53
C ALA A 76 -0.33 15.18 -4.72
N ARG A 77 -0.13 14.42 -5.81
CA ARG A 77 -1.01 14.45 -6.97
C ARG A 77 -2.40 13.87 -6.68
N THR A 78 -2.52 12.79 -5.90
CA THR A 78 -3.84 12.22 -5.52
C THR A 78 -4.64 13.20 -4.68
N ILE A 79 -3.98 13.92 -3.75
CA ILE A 79 -4.61 14.98 -2.95
C ILE A 79 -5.14 16.08 -3.86
N LYS A 80 -4.28 16.61 -4.76
CA LYS A 80 -4.62 17.76 -5.62
C LYS A 80 -5.86 17.54 -6.50
N ILE A 81 -6.15 16.30 -6.86
CA ILE A 81 -7.25 15.95 -7.77
C ILE A 81 -8.38 15.18 -7.07
N GLY A 82 -8.33 15.01 -5.74
CA GLY A 82 -9.42 14.50 -4.93
C GLY A 82 -9.53 12.98 -4.81
N PHE A 83 -8.45 12.20 -5.00
CA PHE A 83 -8.49 10.73 -4.84
C PHE A 83 -8.15 10.24 -3.43
N LEU A 84 -7.87 11.10 -2.45
CA LEU A 84 -7.53 10.64 -1.09
C LEU A 84 -8.71 9.91 -0.41
N SER A 85 -9.95 10.28 -0.73
CA SER A 85 -11.16 9.62 -0.22
C SER A 85 -11.40 8.23 -0.80
N GLU A 86 -10.70 7.86 -1.87
CA GLU A 86 -10.88 6.57 -2.54
C GLU A 86 -10.08 5.50 -1.80
N VAL A 87 -10.80 4.55 -1.20
CA VAL A 87 -10.24 3.51 -0.32
C VAL A 87 -9.07 2.76 -0.95
N ILE A 88 -9.17 2.44 -2.25
CA ILE A 88 -8.12 1.73 -3.00
C ILE A 88 -6.84 2.56 -3.09
N VAL A 89 -6.96 3.88 -3.27
CA VAL A 89 -5.84 4.80 -3.37
C VAL A 89 -5.23 5.00 -1.99
N GLY A 90 -6.03 5.29 -0.96
CA GLY A 90 -5.58 5.42 0.43
C GLY A 90 -4.83 4.17 0.92
N SER A 91 -5.37 2.98 0.67
CA SER A 91 -4.71 1.71 1.02
C SER A 91 -3.37 1.53 0.29
N SER A 92 -3.29 1.93 -0.98
CA SER A 92 -2.06 1.87 -1.76
C SER A 92 -1.00 2.86 -1.26
N ILE A 93 -1.41 4.05 -0.84
CA ILE A 93 -0.53 5.06 -0.24
C ILE A 93 0.04 4.56 1.09
N ILE A 94 -0.81 4.00 1.97
CA ILE A 94 -0.38 3.39 3.23
C ILE A 94 0.67 2.32 2.99
N ASN A 95 0.40 1.38 2.08
CA ASN A 95 1.34 0.30 1.77
C ASN A 95 2.66 0.82 1.18
N MET A 96 2.61 1.88 0.36
CA MET A 96 3.80 2.54 -0.16
C MET A 96 4.66 3.13 0.96
N TYR A 97 4.10 3.96 1.84
CA TYR A 97 4.86 4.55 2.95
C TYR A 97 5.37 3.49 3.94
N ASN A 98 4.58 2.46 4.24
CA ASN A 98 5.02 1.35 5.10
C ASN A 98 6.28 0.67 4.54
N LYS A 99 6.31 0.36 3.25
CA LYS A 99 7.46 -0.27 2.59
C LYS A 99 8.65 0.67 2.41
N CYS A 100 8.40 1.97 2.29
CA CYS A 100 9.45 2.99 2.23
C CYS A 100 9.99 3.39 3.61
N GLY A 101 9.49 2.79 4.70
CA GLY A 101 10.01 3.07 6.04
C GLY A 101 9.43 4.29 6.74
N SER A 102 8.30 4.83 6.26
CA SER A 102 7.68 6.05 6.79
C SER A 102 6.33 5.77 7.47
N ILE A 103 6.38 5.01 8.56
CA ILE A 103 5.17 4.57 9.29
C ILE A 103 4.34 5.72 9.84
N GLU A 104 4.98 6.84 10.20
CA GLU A 104 4.33 8.04 10.69
C GLU A 104 3.44 8.67 9.61
N ILE A 105 3.92 8.72 8.36
CA ILE A 105 3.15 9.26 7.23
C ILE A 105 2.04 8.29 6.84
N ALA A 106 2.32 6.98 6.82
CA ALA A 106 1.29 5.97 6.60
C ALA A 106 0.15 6.09 7.62
N SER A 107 0.49 6.32 8.90
CA SER A 107 -0.48 6.52 9.99
C SER A 107 -1.34 7.76 9.78
N LYS A 108 -0.75 8.88 9.32
CA LYS A 108 -1.50 10.11 9.00
C LYS A 108 -2.51 9.85 7.89
N VAL A 109 -2.08 9.23 6.79
CA VAL A 109 -2.97 8.88 5.67
C VAL A 109 -4.10 7.99 6.14
N PHE A 110 -3.81 6.98 6.96
CA PHE A 110 -4.84 6.11 7.52
C PHE A 110 -5.86 6.85 8.38
N VAL A 111 -5.42 7.82 9.19
CA VAL A 111 -6.31 8.65 10.00
C VAL A 111 -7.21 9.53 9.12
N GLU A 112 -6.65 10.09 8.04
CA GLU A 112 -7.36 10.97 7.09
C GLU A 112 -8.35 10.21 6.17
N MET A 113 -8.25 8.89 6.05
CA MET A 113 -9.22 8.09 5.30
C MET A 113 -10.61 8.14 5.94
N SER A 114 -11.62 8.53 5.15
CA SER A 114 -13.02 8.58 5.57
C SER A 114 -13.63 7.18 5.79
N ILE A 115 -13.22 6.21 4.99
CA ILE A 115 -13.66 4.82 5.07
C ILE A 115 -12.42 3.93 5.18
N ARG A 116 -12.36 3.15 6.26
CA ARG A 116 -11.30 2.16 6.49
C ARG A 116 -11.92 0.77 6.31
N THR A 117 -11.35 0.01 5.39
CA THR A 117 -11.77 -1.38 5.13
C THR A 117 -10.81 -2.36 5.78
N MET A 118 -11.19 -3.64 5.76
CA MET A 118 -10.31 -4.76 6.15
C MET A 118 -8.91 -4.64 5.52
N ILE A 119 -8.83 -4.21 4.26
CA ILE A 119 -7.55 -4.06 3.55
C ILE A 119 -6.69 -2.96 4.20
N SER A 120 -7.21 -1.74 4.36
CA SER A 120 -6.44 -0.63 4.98
C SER A 120 -6.07 -0.91 6.43
N LEU A 121 -6.97 -1.57 7.19
CA LEU A 121 -6.71 -1.96 8.59
C LEU A 121 -5.58 -2.99 8.64
N THR A 122 -5.64 -4.03 7.80
CA THR A 122 -4.60 -5.04 7.70
C THR A 122 -3.26 -4.45 7.27
N SER A 123 -3.25 -3.52 6.30
CA SER A 123 -2.04 -2.81 5.88
C SER A 123 -1.41 -2.01 7.02
N MET A 124 -2.21 -1.36 7.87
CA MET A 124 -1.67 -0.63 9.04
C MET A 124 -1.22 -1.55 10.17
N ILE A 125 -1.97 -2.61 10.50
CA ILE A 125 -1.57 -3.58 11.53
C ILE A 125 -0.23 -4.22 11.16
N THR A 126 -0.09 -4.68 9.91
CA THR A 126 1.17 -5.25 9.41
C THR A 126 2.29 -4.22 9.35
N GLY A 127 1.99 -2.98 8.98
CA GLY A 127 2.94 -1.86 9.00
C GLY A 127 3.48 -1.60 10.42
N PHE A 128 2.59 -1.41 11.40
CA PHE A 128 2.98 -1.22 12.80
C PHE A 128 3.82 -2.39 13.31
N ALA A 129 3.41 -3.62 13.04
CA ALA A 129 4.18 -4.80 13.41
C ALA A 129 5.61 -4.74 12.82
N GLN A 130 5.75 -4.47 11.52
CA GLN A 130 7.03 -4.40 10.80
C GLN A 130 7.96 -3.31 11.34
N HIS A 131 7.39 -2.19 11.79
CA HIS A 131 8.13 -1.05 12.33
C HIS A 131 8.35 -1.11 13.85
N GLY A 132 8.02 -2.23 14.50
CA GLY A 132 8.22 -2.43 15.94
C GLY A 132 7.19 -1.74 16.83
N TRP A 133 6.09 -1.26 16.26
CA TRP A 133 5.00 -0.58 16.96
C TRP A 133 3.94 -1.60 17.39
N SER A 134 4.38 -2.67 18.07
CA SER A 134 3.54 -3.83 18.35
C SER A 134 2.27 -3.49 19.12
N LYS A 135 2.34 -2.58 20.11
CA LYS A 135 1.16 -2.18 20.89
C LYS A 135 0.09 -1.53 20.02
N GLN A 136 0.50 -0.65 19.10
CA GLN A 136 -0.40 0.01 18.15
C GLN A 136 -1.01 -1.02 17.18
N ALA A 137 -0.25 -2.02 16.75
CA ALA A 137 -0.77 -3.11 15.92
C ALA A 137 -1.88 -3.91 16.63
N LEU A 138 -1.64 -4.29 17.90
CA LEU A 138 -2.60 -5.06 18.70
C LEU A 138 -3.84 -4.24 19.05
N HIS A 139 -3.69 -2.98 19.45
CA HIS A 139 -4.83 -2.10 19.70
C HIS A 139 -5.69 -1.94 18.44
N LEU A 140 -5.07 -1.74 17.26
CA LEU A 140 -5.82 -1.60 16.02
C LEU A 140 -6.53 -2.90 15.60
N PHE A 141 -5.96 -4.06 15.95
CA PHE A 141 -6.61 -5.35 15.74
C PHE A 141 -7.84 -5.55 16.63
N GLU A 142 -7.75 -5.16 17.91
CA GLU A 142 -8.90 -5.19 18.81
C GLU A 142 -9.99 -4.22 18.35
N ASP A 143 -9.63 -3.00 17.95
CA ASP A 143 -10.57 -2.04 17.36
C ASP A 143 -11.27 -2.63 16.12
N MET A 144 -10.51 -3.28 15.23
CA MET A 144 -11.02 -3.95 14.04
C MET A 144 -12.08 -5.01 14.37
N LYS A 145 -11.85 -5.82 15.41
CA LYS A 145 -12.84 -6.79 15.92
C LYS A 145 -14.07 -6.12 16.51
N LEU A 146 -13.88 -5.09 17.34
CA LEU A 146 -14.97 -4.37 18.02
C LEU A 146 -15.95 -3.71 17.04
N VAL A 147 -15.45 -3.17 15.93
CA VAL A 147 -16.30 -2.59 14.88
C VAL A 147 -16.87 -3.64 13.90
N GLY A 148 -16.66 -4.93 14.17
CA GLY A 148 -17.22 -6.04 13.38
C GLY A 148 -16.52 -6.29 12.04
N VAL A 149 -15.32 -5.74 11.81
CA VAL A 149 -14.57 -6.02 10.59
C VAL A 149 -13.77 -7.31 10.78
N ARG A 150 -14.17 -8.37 10.06
CA ARG A 150 -13.55 -9.69 10.18
C ARG A 150 -12.07 -9.66 9.73
N PRO A 151 -11.12 -10.04 10.61
CA PRO A 151 -9.72 -10.23 10.23
C PRO A 151 -9.54 -11.31 9.18
N ASN A 152 -8.50 -11.19 8.35
CA ASN A 152 -8.09 -12.24 7.41
C ASN A 152 -6.75 -12.86 7.83
N GLN A 153 -6.29 -13.87 7.10
CA GLN A 153 -5.04 -14.57 7.39
C GLN A 153 -3.82 -13.62 7.45
N ILE A 154 -3.79 -12.60 6.59
CA ILE A 154 -2.70 -11.60 6.57
C ILE A 154 -2.75 -10.73 7.84
N THR A 155 -3.95 -10.39 8.32
CA THR A 155 -4.14 -9.67 9.58
C THR A 155 -3.51 -10.47 10.74
N PHE A 156 -3.83 -11.76 10.86
CA PHE A 156 -3.30 -12.62 11.91
C PHE A 156 -1.77 -12.78 11.83
N VAL A 157 -1.20 -12.92 10.63
CA VAL A 157 0.26 -12.93 10.46
C VAL A 157 0.88 -11.62 10.98
N GLY A 158 0.25 -10.48 10.73
CA GLY A 158 0.65 -9.19 11.28
C GLY A 158 0.61 -9.15 12.82
N VAL A 159 -0.48 -9.62 13.41
CA VAL A 159 -0.69 -9.69 14.87
C VAL A 159 0.34 -10.60 15.54
N LEU A 160 0.51 -11.83 15.05
CA LEU A 160 1.50 -12.78 15.59
C LEU A 160 2.92 -12.23 15.47
N SER A 161 3.23 -11.53 14.36
CA SER A 161 4.51 -10.84 14.20
C SER A 161 4.70 -9.72 15.21
N ALA A 162 3.64 -8.97 15.54
CA ALA A 162 3.66 -7.95 16.59
C ALA A 162 3.90 -8.57 17.97
N CYS A 163 3.18 -9.65 18.33
CA CYS A 163 3.34 -10.37 19.59
C CYS A 163 4.78 -10.89 19.76
N GLY A 164 5.31 -11.56 18.73
CA GLY A 164 6.68 -12.09 18.75
C GLY A 164 7.74 -10.99 18.96
N ARG A 165 7.56 -9.82 18.34
CA ARG A 165 8.47 -8.66 18.55
C ARG A 165 8.32 -8.00 19.93
N ALA A 166 7.15 -8.08 20.54
CA ALA A 166 6.89 -7.53 21.87
C ALA A 166 7.22 -8.49 23.02
N GLY A 167 7.56 -9.75 22.72
CA GLY A 167 7.72 -10.80 23.73
C GLY A 167 6.40 -11.24 24.39
N MET A 168 5.26 -10.93 23.77
CA MET A 168 3.93 -11.22 24.30
C MET A 168 3.47 -12.62 23.82
N VAL A 169 4.10 -13.65 24.38
CA VAL A 169 3.89 -15.04 23.93
C VAL A 169 2.49 -15.56 24.29
N ASP A 170 1.96 -15.20 25.45
CA ASP A 170 0.64 -15.65 25.90
C ASP A 170 -0.47 -15.11 24.99
N ASP A 171 -0.48 -13.80 24.72
CA ASP A 171 -1.41 -13.18 23.75
C ASP A 171 -1.28 -13.81 22.34
N ALA A 172 -0.09 -14.25 21.94
CA ALA A 172 0.09 -14.91 20.65
C ALA A 172 -0.66 -16.25 20.57
N PHE A 173 -0.72 -17.01 21.67
CA PHE A 173 -1.49 -18.25 21.73
C PHE A 173 -2.99 -17.98 21.69
N ASP A 174 -3.47 -16.98 22.43
CA ASP A 174 -4.88 -16.58 22.41
C ASP A 174 -5.34 -16.21 20.99
N TYR A 175 -4.51 -15.48 20.23
CA TYR A 175 -4.83 -15.13 18.85
C TYR A 175 -4.67 -16.30 17.86
N PHE A 176 -3.76 -17.23 18.12
CA PHE A 176 -3.56 -18.40 17.28
C PHE A 176 -4.78 -19.32 17.29
N ASP A 177 -5.42 -19.50 18.45
CA ASP A 177 -6.61 -20.36 18.60
C ASP A 177 -7.88 -19.79 17.96
N ILE A 178 -7.86 -18.52 17.51
CA ILE A 178 -8.99 -17.82 16.87
C ILE A 178 -8.88 -17.87 15.32
N ILE A 179 -7.76 -18.36 14.76
CA ILE A 179 -7.50 -18.48 13.31
C ILE A 179 -8.33 -19.62 12.71
#